data_AF-A0A1W6PTZ0-F1
#
_entry.id   AF-A0A1W6PTZ0-F1
#
_cell.length_a   1.000
_cell.length_b   1.000
_cell.length_c   1.000
_cell.angle_alpha   90.00
_cell.angle_beta   90.00
_cell.angle_gamma   90.00
#
_symmetry.space_group_name_H-M   'P 1'
#
loop_
_entity.id
_entity.type
_entity.pdbx_description
1 polymer ?
#
loop_
_entity_poly.entity_id
_entity_poly.type
_entity_poly.pdbx_seq_one_letter_code
_entity_poly.pdbx_strand_id
1 'polypeptide(L)'
;MPNRLRGEKQEPDQLHLNCQIEVEVKHGVGLHARPSVTFTRLAKSFPCSIEVAVNGSDVWLNGKSIIKIMGARIRKGSILRIRADGILAEEAIRALKDLIERNFDEDKKHGRTA
;
A
#
# COMPACT_ATOMS: atom_id res chain seq x y z
N MET A 1 -51.88 -7.66 -22.88
CA MET A 1 -51.39 -8.11 -21.56
C MET A 1 -49.88 -7.88 -21.50
N PRO A 2 -49.39 -6.74 -20.99
CA PRO A 2 -47.96 -6.51 -20.90
C PRO A 2 -47.38 -7.08 -19.59
N ASN A 3 -46.09 -7.39 -19.65
CA ASN A 3 -45.11 -7.42 -18.56
C ASN A 3 -44.82 -8.76 -17.85
N ARG A 4 -43.85 -9.49 -18.39
CA ARG A 4 -42.96 -10.37 -17.62
C ARG A 4 -41.57 -9.71 -17.64
N LEU A 5 -41.31 -8.86 -16.65
CA LEU A 5 -39.97 -8.32 -16.38
C LEU A 5 -39.06 -9.51 -16.07
N ARG A 6 -38.16 -9.81 -17.00
CA ARG A 6 -37.09 -10.79 -16.83
C ARG A 6 -36.02 -10.13 -15.97
N GLY A 7 -35.61 -10.89 -14.94
CA GLY A 7 -34.63 -10.58 -13.91
C GLY A 7 -33.62 -9.49 -14.25
N GLU A 8 -33.57 -8.54 -13.34
CA GLU A 8 -32.40 -7.74 -13.02
C GLU A 8 -31.21 -8.69 -12.96
N LYS A 9 -30.39 -8.69 -14.01
CA LYS A 9 -29.03 -9.20 -13.91
C LYS A 9 -28.33 -8.22 -13.00
N GLN A 10 -28.30 -8.52 -11.71
CA GLN A 10 -27.36 -7.91 -10.80
C GLN A 10 -25.98 -8.39 -11.26
N GLU A 11 -25.40 -7.61 -12.17
CA GLU A 11 -23.98 -7.64 -12.50
C GLU A 11 -23.25 -7.62 -11.15
N PRO A 12 -22.25 -8.51 -10.92
CA PRO A 12 -21.61 -8.57 -9.62
C PRO A 12 -21.10 -7.17 -9.31
N ASP A 13 -21.63 -6.59 -8.23
CA ASP A 13 -21.18 -5.36 -7.62
C ASP A 13 -19.66 -5.44 -7.61
N GLN A 14 -19.01 -4.73 -8.54
CA GLN A 14 -17.57 -4.70 -8.62
C GLN A 14 -17.15 -3.92 -7.38
N LEU A 15 -17.02 -4.63 -6.26
CA LEU A 15 -16.79 -4.12 -4.91
C LEU A 15 -15.65 -3.09 -4.98
N HIS A 16 -16.02 -1.83 -5.07
CA HIS A 16 -15.08 -0.72 -4.99
C HIS A 16 -14.76 -0.55 -3.52
N LEU A 17 -13.73 -1.27 -3.07
CA LEU A 17 -13.28 -1.23 -1.68
C LEU A 17 -12.33 -0.05 -1.49
N ASN A 18 -12.63 0.78 -0.52
CA ASN A 18 -11.69 1.76 0.02
C ASN A 18 -11.20 1.28 1.39
N CYS A 19 -9.90 1.17 1.55
CA CYS A 19 -9.29 0.70 2.80
C CYS A 19 -8.14 1.63 3.17
N GLN A 20 -8.07 2.03 4.43
CA GLN A 20 -6.94 2.79 4.95
C GLN A 20 -6.41 2.13 6.22
N ILE A 21 -5.10 2.15 6.38
CA ILE A 21 -4.42 1.72 7.60
C ILE A 21 -3.38 2.74 8.00
N GLU A 22 -3.02 2.68 9.27
CA GLU A 22 -1.89 3.39 9.82
C GLU A 22 -0.93 2.37 10.43
N VAL A 23 0.35 2.48 10.08
CA VAL A 23 1.38 1.57 10.56
C VAL A 23 2.64 2.35 10.88
N GLU A 24 3.22 2.09 12.04
CA GLU A 24 4.49 2.67 12.43
C GLU A 24 5.65 1.96 11.73
N VAL A 25 6.54 2.73 11.11
CA VAL A 25 7.76 2.19 10.50
C VAL A 25 8.78 1.93 11.60
N LYS A 26 8.91 0.66 12.01
CA LYS A 26 9.91 0.23 13.00
C LYS A 26 11.31 -0.01 12.42
N HIS A 27 11.43 -0.06 11.10
CA HIS A 27 12.68 -0.35 10.41
C HIS A 27 13.73 0.73 10.70
N GLY A 28 14.90 0.31 11.21
CA GLY A 28 15.95 1.19 11.72
C GLY A 28 16.51 2.18 10.70
N VAL A 29 16.48 1.82 9.43
CA VAL A 29 17.01 2.65 8.32
C VAL A 29 15.92 3.56 7.73
N GLY A 30 14.62 3.24 7.89
CA GLY A 30 13.51 3.93 7.21
C GLY A 30 13.27 3.43 5.78
N LEU A 31 12.39 4.09 4.99
CA LEU A 31 12.21 3.74 3.57
C LEU A 31 13.33 4.37 2.73
N HIS A 32 14.45 3.67 2.64
CA HIS A 32 15.51 3.91 1.67
C HIS A 32 15.17 3.31 0.29
N ALA A 33 16.09 3.41 -0.67
CA ALA A 33 15.86 2.99 -2.06
C ALA A 33 15.38 1.54 -2.17
N ARG A 34 15.97 0.61 -1.42
CA ARG A 34 15.58 -0.81 -1.44
C ARG A 34 14.17 -1.11 -0.93
N PRO A 35 13.78 -0.75 0.32
CA PRO A 35 12.43 -0.99 0.82
C PRO A 35 11.37 -0.27 -0.03
N SER A 36 11.73 0.89 -0.60
CA SER A 36 10.86 1.61 -1.55
C SER A 36 10.59 0.84 -2.84
N VAL A 37 11.61 0.16 -3.41
CA VAL A 37 11.42 -0.72 -4.58
C VAL A 37 10.48 -1.88 -4.24
N THR A 38 10.71 -2.56 -3.11
CA THR A 38 9.88 -3.71 -2.72
C THR A 38 8.43 -3.29 -2.49
N PHE A 39 8.22 -2.17 -1.78
CA PHE A 39 6.91 -1.60 -1.53
C PHE A 39 6.20 -1.23 -2.85
N THR A 40 6.85 -0.44 -3.71
CA THR A 40 6.26 0.02 -4.98
C THR A 40 5.99 -1.13 -5.95
N ARG A 41 6.83 -2.16 -5.96
CA ARG A 41 6.63 -3.36 -6.77
C ARG A 41 5.42 -4.17 -6.28
N LEU A 42 5.29 -4.35 -4.97
CA LEU A 42 4.12 -5.00 -4.39
C LEU A 42 2.85 -4.18 -4.69
N ALA A 43 2.88 -2.86 -4.47
CA ALA A 43 1.78 -1.96 -4.78
C ALA A 43 1.38 -1.98 -6.27
N LYS A 44 2.35 -2.09 -7.18
CA LYS A 44 2.10 -2.22 -8.63
C LYS A 44 1.47 -3.56 -9.02
N SER A 45 1.63 -4.60 -8.20
CA SER A 45 1.04 -5.91 -8.47
C SER A 45 -0.48 -5.93 -8.28
N PHE A 46 -1.04 -4.94 -7.57
CA PHE A 46 -2.47 -4.85 -7.31
C PHE A 46 -3.17 -3.87 -8.28
N PRO A 47 -4.37 -4.23 -8.79
CA PRO A 47 -5.18 -3.39 -9.67
C PRO A 47 -5.98 -2.31 -8.91
N CYS A 48 -5.38 -1.71 -7.88
CA CYS A 48 -5.98 -0.65 -7.06
C CYS A 48 -5.06 0.58 -6.98
N SER A 49 -5.61 1.77 -6.74
CA SER A 49 -4.82 2.96 -6.41
C SER A 49 -4.29 2.83 -5.00
N ILE A 50 -3.01 3.12 -4.78
CA ILE A 50 -2.37 3.03 -3.46
C ILE A 50 -1.66 4.36 -3.22
N GLU A 51 -1.97 4.98 -2.10
CA GLU A 51 -1.39 6.25 -1.69
C GLU A 51 -0.91 6.16 -0.26
N VAL A 52 0.15 6.91 0.05
CA VAL A 52 0.78 6.92 1.35
C VAL A 52 0.93 8.35 1.86
N ALA A 53 0.73 8.54 3.15
CA ALA A 53 1.02 9.78 3.86
C ALA A 53 1.93 9.46 5.05
N VAL A 54 2.79 10.40 5.41
CA VAL A 54 3.80 10.22 6.46
C VAL A 54 3.51 11.20 7.59
N ASN A 55 3.56 10.73 8.84
CA ASN A 55 3.41 11.53 10.03
C ASN A 55 2.13 12.38 10.04
N GLY A 56 1.03 11.83 9.51
CA GLY A 56 -0.25 12.55 9.39
C GLY A 56 -0.25 13.71 8.41
N SER A 57 0.74 13.81 7.51
CA SER A 57 0.79 14.84 6.48
C SER A 57 -0.46 14.82 5.59
N ASP A 58 -0.96 16.00 5.23
CA ASP A 58 -2.10 16.16 4.31
C ASP A 58 -1.74 15.78 2.86
N VAL A 59 -0.43 15.65 2.59
CA VAL A 59 0.10 15.28 1.29
C VAL A 59 0.07 13.76 1.13
N TRP A 60 -0.87 13.29 0.30
CA TRP A 60 -0.91 11.91 -0.17
C TRP A 60 0.04 11.71 -1.35
N LEU A 61 0.95 10.76 -1.19
CA LEU A 61 1.99 10.41 -2.15
C LEU A 61 1.60 9.12 -2.84
N ASN A 62 1.74 9.05 -4.16
CA ASN A 62 1.41 7.83 -4.89
C ASN A 62 2.37 6.70 -4.52
N GLY A 63 1.84 5.65 -3.88
CA GLY A 63 2.58 4.50 -3.36
C GLY A 63 3.19 3.61 -4.44
N LYS A 64 2.74 3.75 -5.69
CA LYS A 64 3.31 3.08 -6.87
C LYS A 64 4.53 3.80 -7.44
N SER A 65 4.81 5.01 -7.00
CA SER A 65 5.87 5.85 -7.54
C SER A 65 7.05 5.93 -6.58
N ILE A 66 8.14 5.21 -6.92
CA ILE A 66 9.35 5.15 -6.10
C ILE A 66 9.92 6.53 -5.77
N ILE A 67 9.84 7.48 -6.69
CA ILE A 67 10.34 8.85 -6.51
C ILE A 67 9.58 9.55 -5.38
N LYS A 68 8.25 9.40 -5.34
CA LYS A 68 7.41 9.99 -4.30
C LYS A 68 7.69 9.36 -2.93
N ILE A 69 7.84 8.03 -2.87
CA ILE A 69 8.19 7.31 -1.65
C ILE A 69 9.57 7.72 -1.12
N MET A 70 10.58 7.76 -1.98
CA MET A 70 11.93 8.21 -1.63
C MET A 70 11.94 9.67 -1.16
N GLY A 71 11.18 10.53 -1.84
CA GLY A 71 11.04 11.94 -1.48
C GLY A 71 10.34 12.17 -0.14
N ALA A 72 9.54 11.20 0.32
CA ALA A 72 8.82 11.26 1.59
C ALA A 72 9.73 11.19 2.83
N ARG A 73 11.01 10.83 2.66
CA ARG A 73 12.03 10.72 3.73
C ARG A 73 11.52 10.01 4.98
N ILE A 74 10.79 8.91 4.80
CA ILE A 74 10.18 8.15 5.89
C ILE A 74 11.28 7.52 6.72
N ARG A 75 11.34 7.86 8.01
CA ARG A 75 12.34 7.34 8.96
C ARG A 75 11.72 6.38 9.97
N LYS A 76 12.58 5.69 10.72
CA LYS A 76 12.16 4.92 11.90
C LYS A 76 11.28 5.78 12.82
N GLY A 77 10.18 5.21 13.31
CA GLY A 77 9.20 5.89 14.16
C GLY A 77 8.25 6.81 13.41
N SER A 78 8.37 6.92 12.07
CA SER A 78 7.38 7.63 11.28
C SER A 78 6.10 6.81 11.17
N ILE A 79 4.98 7.47 11.40
CA ILE A 79 3.65 6.89 11.21
C ILE A 79 3.30 6.94 9.72
N LEU A 80 3.14 5.78 9.09
CA LEU A 80 2.79 5.66 7.68
C LEU A 80 1.31 5.34 7.54
N ARG A 81 0.57 6.26 6.93
CA ARG A 81 -0.82 6.05 6.56
C ARG A 81 -0.85 5.57 5.13
N ILE A 82 -1.50 4.44 4.89
CA ILE A 82 -1.62 3.85 3.55
C ILE A 82 -3.09 3.75 3.26
N ARG A 83 -3.52 4.28 2.13
CA ARG A 83 -4.87 4.09 1.60
C ARG A 83 -4.80 3.36 0.28
N ALA A 84 -5.71 2.42 0.10
CA ALA A 84 -5.92 1.74 -1.16
C ALA A 84 -7.38 1.90 -1.57
N ASP A 85 -7.58 2.11 -2.85
CA ASP A 85 -8.88 2.35 -3.46
C ASP A 85 -9.01 1.53 -4.75
N GLY A 86 -10.04 0.70 -4.81
CA GLY A 86 -10.37 -0.12 -5.98
C GLY A 86 -10.35 -1.62 -5.69
N ILE A 87 -10.15 -2.40 -6.75
CA ILE A 87 -10.30 -3.86 -6.72
C ILE A 87 -9.09 -4.48 -6.00
N LEU A 88 -9.36 -5.33 -5.01
CA LEU A 88 -8.35 -5.92 -4.09
C LEU A 88 -7.67 -4.89 -3.15
N ALA A 89 -8.31 -3.76 -2.85
CA ALA A 89 -7.76 -2.77 -1.92
C ALA A 89 -7.43 -3.35 -0.54
N GLU A 90 -8.30 -4.21 0.02
CA GLU A 90 -8.07 -4.86 1.32
C GLU A 90 -6.84 -5.77 1.29
N GLU A 91 -6.72 -6.62 0.26
CA GLU A 91 -5.56 -7.51 0.08
C GLU A 91 -4.27 -6.72 -0.12
N ALA A 92 -4.31 -5.65 -0.92
CA ALA A 92 -3.17 -4.78 -1.13
C ALA A 92 -2.70 -4.16 0.19
N ILE A 93 -3.61 -3.60 0.97
CA ILE A 93 -3.32 -3.01 2.28
C ILE A 93 -2.74 -4.05 3.24
N ARG A 94 -3.33 -5.25 3.30
CA ARG A 94 -2.85 -6.35 4.14
C ARG A 94 -1.44 -6.79 3.76
N ALA A 95 -1.17 -6.92 2.46
CA ALA A 95 0.15 -7.28 1.96
C ALA A 95 1.20 -6.19 2.25
N LEU A 96 0.83 -4.91 2.09
CA LEU A 96 1.72 -3.79 2.42
C LEU A 96 1.99 -3.68 3.93
N LYS A 97 0.97 -3.90 4.77
CA LYS A 97 1.11 -3.96 6.23
C LYS A 97 2.10 -5.05 6.62
N ASP A 98 1.87 -6.27 6.13
CA ASP A 98 2.73 -7.43 6.41
C ASP A 98 4.16 -7.18 5.93
N LEU A 99 4.36 -6.54 4.77
CA LEU A 99 5.69 -6.13 4.30
C LEU A 99 6.38 -5.15 5.27
N ILE A 100 5.64 -4.18 5.81
CA ILE A 100 6.17 -3.19 6.77
C ILE A 100 6.49 -3.85 8.11
N GLU A 101 5.62 -4.73 8.60
CA GLU A 101 5.84 -5.52 9.81
C GLU A 101 7.05 -6.47 9.67
N ARG A 102 7.26 -7.01 8.47
CA ARG A 102 8.45 -7.80 8.10
C ARG A 102 9.69 -6.97 7.81
N ASN A 103 9.69 -5.67 8.13
CA ASN A 103 10.82 -4.77 7.92
C ASN A 103 11.31 -4.78 6.45
N PHE A 104 10.39 -4.84 5.49
CA PHE A 104 10.67 -4.86 4.05
C PHE A 104 11.61 -5.99 3.60
N ASP A 105 11.70 -7.09 4.37
CA ASP A 105 12.62 -8.21 4.17
C ASP A 105 14.13 -7.82 4.25
N GLU A 106 14.45 -6.60 4.73
CA GLU A 106 15.84 -6.10 4.82
C GLU A 106 16.61 -6.64 6.04
N ASP A 107 15.90 -7.15 7.06
CA ASP A 107 16.54 -7.72 8.27
C ASP A 107 17.39 -8.97 7.96
N LYS A 108 17.21 -9.60 6.79
CA LYS A 108 18.02 -10.76 6.38
C LYS A 108 19.40 -10.44 5.80
N LYS A 109 19.77 -9.19 5.52
CA LYS A 109 21.12 -8.87 4.98
C LYS A 109 21.67 -7.51 5.43
N HIS A 110 22.09 -7.41 6.68
CA HIS A 110 23.25 -6.59 7.05
C HIS A 110 24.39 -7.44 7.61
N GLY A 111 24.73 -8.49 6.85
CA GLY A 111 25.98 -9.22 6.96
C GLY A 111 26.79 -9.04 5.68
N ARG A 112 27.36 -7.85 5.49
CA ARG A 112 28.60 -7.71 4.71
C ARG A 112 29.63 -7.01 5.57
N THR A 113 30.24 -7.87 6.38
CA THR A 113 31.63 -7.84 6.81
C THR A 113 32.58 -7.42 5.68
N ALA A 114 33.71 -6.85 6.11
CA ALA A 114 34.91 -6.42 5.40
C ALA A 114 34.94 -4.94 5.02
#